data_AF-A0A932L714-F1
#
_entry.id   AF-A0A932L714-F1
#
_cell.length_a   1.000
_cell.length_b   1.000
_cell.length_c   1.000
_cell.angle_alpha   90.00
_cell.angle_beta   90.00
_cell.angle_gamma   90.00
#
_symmetry.space_group_name_H-M   'P 1'
#
loop_
_entity.id
_entity.type
_entity.pdbx_description
1 polymer ?
#
loop_
_entity_poly.entity_id
_entity_poly.type
_entity_poly.pdbx_seq_one_letter_code
_entity_poly.pdbx_strand_id
1 'polypeptide(L)' 'MGRKKPAQSRAREAFIAEVRRRMAARGITQEELGTRLGVTQPAISRLLSGTYNPSLDLMESVARALDCELQVALAPRT' A
#
# COMPACT_ATOMS: atom_id res chain seq x y z
N MET A 1 4.52 -26.72 -7.56
CA MET A 1 5.52 -25.82 -6.95
C MET A 1 4.89 -24.45 -6.68
N GLY A 2 4.12 -24.31 -5.60
CA GLY A 2 3.64 -22.99 -5.16
C GLY A 2 4.70 -22.38 -4.25
N ARG A 3 5.33 -21.26 -4.66
CA ARG A 3 6.23 -20.53 -3.76
C ARG A 3 5.45 -20.24 -2.48
N LYS A 4 5.91 -20.77 -1.33
CA LYS A 4 5.39 -20.39 -0.01
C LYS A 4 5.35 -18.86 0.02
N LYS A 5 4.16 -18.26 0.18
CA LYS A 5 4.04 -16.82 0.41
C LYS A 5 4.98 -16.49 1.58
N PRO A 6 6.03 -15.67 1.40
CA PRO A 6 6.84 -15.26 2.53
C PRO A 6 5.89 -14.62 3.55
N ALA A 7 6.04 -14.98 4.83
CA ALA A 7 5.25 -14.37 5.90
C ALA A 7 5.28 -12.85 5.69
N GLN A 8 4.11 -12.25 5.48
CA GLN A 8 4.03 -10.83 5.13
C GLN A 8 4.69 -10.03 6.25
N SER A 9 5.52 -9.05 5.89
CA SER A 9 6.11 -8.15 6.88
C SER A 9 5.00 -7.41 7.61
N ARG A 10 5.02 -7.40 8.95
CA ARG A 10 4.07 -6.62 9.77
C ARG A 10 3.96 -5.16 9.30
N ALA A 11 5.09 -4.57 8.90
CA ALA A 11 5.11 -3.21 8.36
C ALA A 11 4.34 -3.07 7.04
N ARG A 12 4.40 -4.10 6.17
CA ARG A 12 3.66 -4.11 4.91
C ARG A 12 2.17 -4.25 5.12
N GLU A 13 1.76 -5.14 6.03
CA GLU A 13 0.35 -5.31 6.39
C GLU A 13 -0.21 -4.02 6.99
N ALA A 14 0.55 -3.37 7.88
CA ALA A 14 0.18 -2.09 8.47
C ALA A 14 0.03 -0.99 7.41
N PHE A 15 0.99 -0.87 6.48
CA PHE A 15 0.91 0.08 5.38
C PHE A 15 -0.34 -0.16 4.51
N ILE A 16 -0.61 -1.41 4.10
CA ILE A 16 -1.77 -1.75 3.27
C ILE A 16 -3.08 -1.48 4.01
N ALA A 17 -3.16 -1.82 5.29
CA ALA A 17 -4.33 -1.54 6.12
C ALA A 17 -4.62 -0.03 6.20
N GLU A 18 -3.58 0.78 6.39
CA GLU A 18 -3.70 2.24 6.43
C GLU A 18 -4.14 2.81 5.08
N VAL A 19 -3.58 2.33 3.97
CA VAL A 19 -4.02 2.71 2.62
C VAL A 19 -5.51 2.43 2.43
N ARG A 20 -5.98 1.22 2.78
CA ARG A 20 -7.41 0.86 2.69
C ARG A 20 -8.29 1.75 3.56
N ARG A 21 -7.85 2.06 4.78
CA ARG A 21 -8.58 2.92 5.72
C ARG A 21 -8.72 4.34 5.15
N ARG A 22 -7.65 4.90 4.59
CA ARG A 22 -7.65 6.24 3.95
C ARG A 22 -8.51 6.28 2.71
N MET A 23 -8.47 5.24 1.87
CA MET A 23 -9.35 5.10 0.71
C MET A 23 -10.82 5.10 1.14
N ALA A 24 -11.19 4.27 2.12
CA ALA A 24 -12.55 4.17 2.62
C ALA A 24 -13.06 5.49 3.21
N ALA A 25 -12.23 6.17 4.03
CA ALA A 25 -12.57 7.46 4.63
C ALA A 25 -12.83 8.58 3.61
N ARG A 26 -12.29 8.45 2.38
CA ARG A 26 -12.39 9.46 1.30
C ARG A 26 -13.29 9.02 0.15
N GLY A 27 -13.88 7.82 0.21
CA GLY A 27 -14.65 7.25 -0.90
C GLY A 27 -13.82 6.98 -2.16
N ILE A 28 -12.50 6.77 -2.04
CA ILE A 28 -11.60 6.52 -3.17
C ILE A 28 -11.62 5.03 -3.53
N THR A 29 -11.89 4.72 -4.80
CA THR A 29 -11.85 3.34 -5.33
C THR A 29 -10.43 2.93 -5.75
N GLN A 30 -10.19 1.64 -5.99
CA GLN A 30 -8.89 1.18 -6.51
C GLN A 30 -8.60 1.73 -7.91
N GLU A 31 -9.64 1.94 -8.72
CA GLU A 31 -9.52 2.53 -10.05
C GLU A 31 -9.12 4.00 -9.95
N GLU A 32 -9.81 4.77 -9.09
CA GLU A 32 -9.48 6.17 -8.83
C GLU A 32 -8.05 6.33 -8.30
N LEU A 33 -7.63 5.48 -7.35
CA LEU A 33 -6.25 5.49 -6.86
C LEU A 33 -5.25 5.18 -7.99
N GLY A 34 -5.60 4.27 -8.89
CA GLY A 34 -4.82 3.98 -10.09
C GLY A 34 -4.67 5.20 -10.98
N THR A 35 -5.78 5.88 -11.28
CA THR A 35 -5.81 7.13 -12.07
C THR A 35 -4.92 8.20 -11.45
N ARG A 36 -5.02 8.44 -10.14
CA ARG A 36 -4.18 9.42 -9.44
C ARG A 36 -2.68 9.10 -9.48
N LEU A 37 -2.35 7.82 -9.52
CA LEU A 37 -0.97 7.34 -9.56
C LEU A 37 -0.44 7.12 -10.98
N GLY A 38 -1.28 7.30 -12.01
CA GLY A 38 -0.91 6.98 -13.40
C GLY A 38 -0.64 5.50 -13.63
N VAL A 39 -1.28 4.61 -12.86
CA VAL A 39 -1.14 3.15 -12.96
C VAL A 39 -2.49 2.46 -13.11
N THR A 40 -2.48 1.19 -13.52
CA THR A 40 -3.70 0.43 -13.74
C THR A 40 -4.32 -0.07 -12.43
N GLN A 41 -5.65 -0.24 -12.40
CA GLN A 41 -6.37 -0.83 -11.27
C GLN A 41 -5.82 -2.22 -10.85
N PRO A 42 -5.39 -3.12 -11.76
CA PRO A 42 -4.69 -4.35 -11.38
C PRO A 42 -3.36 -4.14 -10.66
N ALA A 43 -2.62 -3.06 -10.96
CA ALA A 43 -1.40 -2.71 -10.22
C ALA A 43 -1.74 -2.32 -8.77
N ILE A 44 -2.82 -1.57 -8.56
CA ILE A 44 -3.34 -1.23 -7.23
C ILE A 44 -3.85 -2.48 -6.50
N SER A 45 -4.59 -3.34 -7.17
CA SER A 45 -5.05 -4.62 -6.59
C SER A 45 -3.85 -5.47 -6.15
N ARG A 46 -2.78 -5.53 -6.95
CA ARG A 46 -1.55 -6.23 -6.59
C ARG A 46 -0.88 -5.58 -5.38
N LEU A 47 -0.82 -4.26 -5.28
CA LEU A 47 -0.31 -3.54 -4.11
C LEU A 47 -1.10 -3.92 -2.85
N LEU A 48 -2.43 -3.80 -2.93
CA LEU A 48 -3.34 -4.06 -1.81
C LEU A 48 -3.43 -5.53 -1.43
N SER A 49 -3.02 -6.46 -2.31
CA SER A 49 -2.95 -7.89 -2.01
C SER A 49 -1.77 -8.26 -1.10
N GLY A 50 -0.79 -7.36 -0.94
CA GLY A 50 0.44 -7.62 -0.18
C GLY A 50 1.43 -8.59 -0.84
N THR A 51 1.14 -9.04 -2.07
CA THR A 51 1.93 -10.05 -2.77
C THR A 51 3.32 -9.59 -3.20
N TYR A 52 3.59 -8.28 -3.24
CA TYR A 52 4.93 -7.75 -3.50
C TYR A 52 5.32 -6.65 -2.51
N ASN A 53 6.62 -6.33 -2.47
CA ASN A 53 7.17 -5.29 -1.61
C ASN A 53 7.17 -3.96 -2.36
N PRO A 54 6.29 -2.98 -2.03
CA PRO A 54 6.39 -1.66 -2.64
C PRO A 54 7.72 -0.99 -2.28
N SER A 55 8.27 -0.18 -3.17
CA SER A 55 9.37 0.72 -2.85
C SER A 55 8.89 1.86 -1.94
N LEU A 56 9.81 2.54 -1.26
CA LEU A 56 9.49 3.76 -0.51
C LEU A 56 8.87 4.83 -1.41
N ASP A 57 9.40 5.04 -2.61
CA ASP A 57 8.86 6.01 -3.59
C ASP A 57 7.40 5.73 -3.96
N LEU A 58 7.04 4.45 -4.10
CA LEU A 58 5.66 4.06 -4.36
C LEU A 58 4.79 4.30 -3.12
N MET A 59 5.27 3.97 -1.93
CA MET A 59 4.55 4.23 -0.67
C MET A 59 4.28 5.73 -0.47
N GLU A 60 5.26 6.58 -0.78
CA GLU A 60 5.15 8.03 -0.73
C GLU A 60 4.17 8.56 -1.79
N SER A 61 4.23 8.03 -3.01
CA SER A 61 3.29 8.41 -4.07
C SER A 61 1.85 8.03 -3.72
N VAL A 62 1.64 6.84 -3.13
CA VAL A 62 0.33 6.41 -2.63
C VAL A 62 -0.16 7.34 -1.52
N ALA A 63 0.71 7.73 -0.58
CA ALA A 63 0.36 8.68 0.47
C ALA A 63 -0.11 10.02 -0.13
N ARG A 64 0.66 10.58 -1.07
CA ARG A 64 0.30 11.83 -1.78
C ARG A 64 -1.02 11.72 -2.53
N ALA A 65 -1.27 10.61 -3.24
CA ALA A 65 -2.53 10.38 -3.95
C ALA A 65 -3.76 10.32 -3.02
N LEU A 66 -3.53 10.05 -1.74
CA LEU A 66 -4.54 10.01 -0.67
C LEU A 66 -4.47 11.27 0.22
N ASP A 67 -3.89 12.38 -0.25
CA ASP A 67 -3.55 13.61 0.49
C ASP A 67 -3.05 13.32 1.92
N CYS A 68 -2.03 12.47 2.01
CA CYS A 68 -1.34 12.08 3.23
C CYS A 68 0.18 12.23 3.03
N GLU A 69 0.91 12.23 4.14
CA GLU A 69 2.36 12.17 4.18
C GLU A 69 2.82 10.80 4.70
N LEU A 70 3.88 10.23 4.12
CA LEU A 70 4.44 8.97 4.59
C LEU A 70 5.36 9.21 5.79
N GLN A 71 4.99 8.68 6.95
CA GLN A 71 5.79 8.74 8.17
C GLN A 71 6.38 7.35 8.46
N VAL A 72 7.72 7.26 8.61
CA VAL A 72 8.43 6.00 8.88
C VAL A 72 9.14 6.08 10.24
N ALA A 73 8.92 5.06 11.08
CA ALA A 73 9.55 4.94 12.39
C ALA A 73 10.12 3.53 12.60
N LEU A 74 11.16 3.44 13.43
CA LEU A 74 11.75 2.18 13.87
C LEU A 74 11.23 1.81 15.26
N ALA A 75 11.03 0.52 15.50
CA ALA A 75 10.64 -0.02 16.80
C ALA A 75 11.65 -1.09 17.24
N PRO A 76 11.89 -1.25 18.56
CA PRO A 76 12.69 -2.36 19.10
C PRO A 76 12.12 -3.72 18.68
N ARG A 77 13.01 -4.71 18.47
CA ARG A 77 12.61 -6.11 18.38
C ARG A 77 12.61 -6.69 19.79
N THR A 78 11.48 -6.59 20.49
CA THR A 78 11.22 -7.29 21.76
C THR A 78 10.25 -8.44 21.54
#